data_AF-A0A1V2PNJ6-F1
#
_entry.id   AF-A0A1V2PNJ6-F1
#
_cell.length_a   1.000
_cell.length_b   1.000
_cell.length_c   1.000
_cell.angle_alpha   90.00
_cell.angle_beta   90.00
_cell.angle_gamma   90.00
#
_symmetry.space_group_name_H-M   'P 1'
#
loop_
_entity.id
_entity.type
_entity.pdbx_description
1 polymer ?
#
loop_
_entity_poly.entity_id
_entity_poly.type
_entity_poly.pdbx_seq_one_letter_code
_entity_poly.pdbx_strand_id
1 'polypeptide(L)'
;MGLDQSTPAPSRAGRNLPAAIAVGVGLGAVILGSLFWQKVLFIFVVLAAVLLAVDEMIKALRTSGAEIPRVPVLAGTTAMLVAAYFGGPMALLVGLALTALATIFWRMPGGSIGFVRDVTAGVFLLGYVPLLAGFAVLLVQPDSDGPQRVVTFFLVVVASDVGGYAVGVLFGKHPMAPTISPKKSWEGFAGSTLACIGAGIGSVVWLLDGDWWAGAIVGAVAVLTATVGDLGESMIKRDLGIKDMSNLLPGHGGVMDRLDSLLATAPAVWLLLHLLV
;
A
#
# COMPACT_ATOMS: atom_id res chain seq x y z
N MET A 1 33.75 -6.78 -48.91
CA MET A 1 32.40 -6.18 -49.05
C MET A 1 31.44 -7.11 -48.33
N GLY A 2 30.82 -6.65 -47.24
CA GLY A 2 29.98 -7.46 -46.36
C GLY A 2 30.06 -6.92 -44.94
N LEU A 3 29.31 -5.84 -44.70
CA LEU A 3 29.23 -5.13 -43.42
C LEU A 3 28.60 -6.03 -42.36
N ASP A 4 29.27 -6.17 -41.23
CA ASP A 4 28.74 -6.73 -40.00
C ASP A 4 27.62 -5.79 -39.51
N GLN A 5 26.36 -6.18 -39.74
CA GLN A 5 25.20 -5.43 -39.28
C GLN A 5 25.02 -5.72 -37.80
N SER A 6 25.58 -4.83 -36.97
CA SER A 6 25.27 -4.73 -35.56
C SER A 6 23.76 -4.60 -35.39
N THR A 7 23.12 -5.70 -34.98
CA THR A 7 21.72 -5.69 -34.55
C THR A 7 21.65 -4.82 -33.30
N PRO A 8 20.91 -3.70 -33.29
CA PRO A 8 20.79 -2.91 -32.07
C PRO A 8 20.11 -3.77 -31.00
N ALA A 9 20.75 -3.88 -29.84
CA ALA A 9 20.18 -4.55 -28.68
C ALA A 9 18.78 -3.97 -28.40
N PRO A 10 17.78 -4.81 -28.04
CA PRO A 10 16.43 -4.34 -27.83
C PRO A 10 16.44 -3.31 -26.70
N SER A 11 15.97 -2.10 -27.01
CA SER A 11 15.82 -1.03 -26.03
C SER A 11 15.00 -1.53 -24.84
N ARG A 12 15.52 -1.36 -23.61
CA ARG A 12 14.86 -1.72 -22.35
C ARG A 12 13.70 -0.76 -21.97
N ALA A 13 12.99 -0.23 -22.96
CA ALA A 13 11.83 0.65 -22.80
C ALA A 13 10.57 0.05 -23.45
N GLY A 14 10.41 -1.28 -23.37
CA GLY A 14 9.22 -2.00 -23.83
C GLY A 14 8.05 -1.99 -22.84
N ARG A 15 7.68 -0.83 -22.29
CA ARG A 15 6.36 -0.65 -21.66
C ARG A 15 5.55 0.26 -22.57
N ASN A 16 4.30 -0.12 -22.84
CA ASN A 16 3.32 0.78 -23.42
C ASN A 16 3.03 1.91 -22.43
N LEU A 17 3.90 2.92 -22.40
CA LEU A 17 3.80 4.10 -21.54
C LEU A 17 2.41 4.76 -21.64
N PRO A 18 1.77 4.86 -22.82
CA PRO A 18 0.40 5.36 -22.91
C PRO A 18 -0.63 4.50 -22.16
N ALA A 19 -0.48 3.18 -22.21
CA ALA A 19 -1.38 2.26 -21.50
C ALA A 19 -1.19 2.36 -19.98
N ALA A 20 0.05 2.53 -19.51
CA ALA A 20 0.33 2.74 -18.09
C ALA A 20 -0.26 4.04 -17.56
N ILE A 21 -0.12 5.13 -18.32
CA ILE A 21 -0.74 6.42 -17.98
C ILE A 21 -2.27 6.29 -17.96
N ALA A 22 -2.86 5.64 -18.97
CA ALA A 22 -4.31 5.46 -19.04
C ALA A 22 -4.86 4.66 -17.86
N VAL A 23 -4.19 3.57 -17.45
CA VAL A 23 -4.59 2.78 -16.28
C VAL A 23 -4.45 3.60 -14.99
N GLY A 24 -3.34 4.31 -14.82
CA GLY A 24 -3.12 5.17 -13.63
C GLY A 24 -4.15 6.28 -13.50
N VAL A 25 -4.43 7.00 -14.60
CA VAL A 25 -5.47 8.05 -14.65
C VAL A 25 -6.86 7.45 -14.44
N GLY A 26 -7.16 6.30 -15.05
CA GLY A 26 -8.44 5.62 -14.88
C GLY A 26 -8.69 5.20 -13.43
N LEU A 27 -7.69 4.60 -12.77
CA LEU A 27 -7.77 4.23 -11.36
C LEU A 27 -7.92 5.46 -10.46
N GLY A 28 -7.15 6.52 -10.72
CA GLY A 28 -7.28 7.79 -10.01
C GLY A 28 -8.67 8.41 -10.15
N ALA A 29 -9.25 8.37 -11.35
CA ALA A 29 -10.60 8.86 -11.61
C ALA A 29 -11.68 8.03 -10.90
N VAL A 30 -11.52 6.70 -10.85
CA VAL A 30 -12.43 5.82 -10.10
C VAL A 30 -12.33 6.09 -8.60
N ILE A 31 -11.11 6.23 -8.07
CA ILE A 31 -10.84 6.51 -6.66
C ILE A 31 -11.44 7.87 -6.25
N LEU A 32 -11.06 8.94 -6.93
CA LEU A 32 -11.52 10.29 -6.59
C LEU A 32 -13.01 10.47 -6.93
N GLY A 33 -13.45 9.96 -8.08
CA GLY A 33 -14.86 10.03 -8.48
C GLY A 33 -15.78 9.30 -7.51
N SER A 34 -15.41 8.11 -7.04
CA SER A 34 -16.18 7.40 -6.02
C SER A 34 -16.17 8.14 -4.69
N LEU A 35 -15.02 8.68 -4.27
CA LEU A 35 -14.86 9.39 -2.99
C LEU A 35 -15.74 10.65 -2.90
N PHE A 36 -15.76 11.47 -3.96
CA PHE A 36 -16.53 12.73 -3.97
C PHE A 36 -18.00 12.54 -4.36
N TRP A 37 -18.36 11.47 -5.07
CA TRP A 37 -19.76 11.18 -5.41
C TRP A 37 -20.51 10.55 -4.24
N GLN A 38 -20.01 9.43 -3.72
CA GLN A 38 -20.57 8.74 -2.55
C GLN A 38 -19.47 7.99 -1.82
N LYS A 39 -19.18 8.41 -0.57
CA LYS A 39 -18.14 7.81 0.30
C LYS A 39 -18.22 6.27 0.36
N VAL A 40 -19.42 5.70 0.34
CA VAL A 40 -19.65 4.24 0.34
C VAL A 40 -19.10 3.55 -0.91
N LEU A 41 -19.18 4.18 -2.10
CA LEU A 41 -18.60 3.63 -3.32
C LEU A 41 -17.08 3.53 -3.23
N PHE A 42 -16.43 4.51 -2.59
CA PHE A 42 -14.99 4.46 -2.35
C PHE A 42 -14.62 3.27 -1.45
N ILE A 43 -15.43 2.96 -0.43
CA ILE A 43 -15.22 1.77 0.42
C ILE A 43 -15.28 0.48 -0.40
N PHE A 44 -16.19 0.37 -1.37
CA PHE A 44 -16.22 -0.79 -2.26
C PHE A 44 -14.98 -0.89 -3.15
N VAL A 45 -14.44 0.24 -3.64
CA VAL A 45 -13.19 0.26 -4.40
C VAL A 45 -12.01 -0.20 -3.54
N VAL A 46 -11.89 0.34 -2.33
CA VAL A 46 -10.84 -0.07 -1.36
C VAL A 46 -10.99 -1.54 -1.01
N LEU A 47 -12.21 -2.00 -0.70
CA LEU A 47 -12.48 -3.39 -0.36
C LEU A 47 -12.09 -4.32 -1.51
N ALA A 48 -12.44 -4.00 -2.76
CA ALA A 48 -12.05 -4.80 -3.91
C ALA A 48 -10.52 -4.87 -4.06
N ALA A 49 -9.83 -3.73 -3.95
CA ALA A 49 -8.36 -3.69 -4.04
C ALA A 49 -7.70 -4.51 -2.92
N VAL A 50 -8.19 -4.38 -1.68
CA VAL A 50 -7.66 -5.09 -0.51
C VAL A 50 -7.94 -6.59 -0.60
N LEU A 51 -9.12 -7.01 -1.05
CA LEU A 51 -9.41 -8.44 -1.24
C LEU A 51 -8.52 -9.07 -2.32
N LEU A 52 -8.24 -8.34 -3.41
CA LEU A 52 -7.29 -8.79 -4.43
C LEU A 52 -5.87 -8.89 -3.86
N ALA A 53 -5.41 -7.88 -3.12
CA ALA A 53 -4.10 -7.89 -2.49
C ALA A 53 -3.95 -9.02 -1.45
N VAL A 54 -5.00 -9.28 -0.65
CA VAL A 54 -5.06 -10.42 0.28
C VAL A 54 -4.98 -11.74 -0.48
N ASP A 55 -5.70 -11.91 -1.59
CA ASP A 55 -5.63 -13.13 -2.39
C ASP A 55 -4.24 -13.34 -3.04
N GLU A 56 -3.61 -12.27 -3.52
CA GLU A 56 -2.22 -12.30 -4.01
C GLU A 56 -1.24 -12.68 -2.91
N MET A 57 -1.35 -12.08 -1.73
CA MET A 57 -0.49 -12.39 -0.59
C MET A 57 -0.69 -13.82 -0.08
N ILE A 58 -1.92 -14.36 -0.12
CA ILE A 58 -2.15 -15.77 0.20
C ILE A 58 -1.43 -16.68 -0.79
N LYS A 59 -1.49 -16.37 -2.09
CA LYS A 59 -0.77 -17.15 -3.12
C LYS A 59 0.74 -17.05 -2.95
N ALA A 60 1.26 -15.86 -2.63
CA ALA A 60 2.67 -15.65 -2.35
C ALA A 60 3.13 -16.42 -1.11
N LEU A 61 2.44 -16.28 0.02
CA LEU A 61 2.80 -16.98 1.27
C LEU A 61 2.65 -18.50 1.17
N ARG A 62 1.86 -19.02 0.23
CA ARG A 62 1.82 -20.47 -0.05
C ARG A 62 3.15 -21.00 -0.60
N THR A 63 4.00 -20.18 -1.21
CA THR A 63 5.31 -20.64 -1.71
C THR A 63 6.28 -20.98 -0.58
N SER A 64 6.07 -20.46 0.64
CA SER A 64 6.79 -20.89 1.86
C SER A 64 6.21 -22.15 2.50
N GLY A 65 5.19 -22.74 1.87
CA GLY A 65 4.47 -23.91 2.34
C GLY A 65 3.30 -23.61 3.28
N ALA A 66 3.03 -22.34 3.63
CA ALA A 66 1.92 -21.98 4.52
C ALA A 66 0.55 -22.15 3.85
N GLU A 67 -0.36 -22.87 4.50
CA GLU A 67 -1.73 -23.10 4.02
C GLU A 67 -2.73 -22.20 4.74
N ILE A 68 -2.74 -20.92 4.35
CA ILE A 68 -3.61 -19.92 4.98
C ILE A 68 -5.10 -20.23 4.71
N PRO A 69 -5.96 -20.28 5.74
CA PRO A 69 -7.41 -20.42 5.60
C PRO A 69 -8.05 -19.25 4.82
N ARG A 70 -8.24 -19.41 3.51
CA ARG A 70 -8.74 -18.34 2.61
C ARG A 70 -10.09 -17.77 3.03
N VAL A 71 -11.06 -18.63 3.37
CA VAL A 71 -12.44 -18.22 3.67
C VAL A 71 -12.52 -17.27 4.87
N PRO A 72 -12.04 -17.62 6.08
CA PRO A 72 -12.12 -16.72 7.22
C PRO A 72 -11.29 -15.45 7.02
N VAL A 73 -10.16 -15.51 6.30
CA VAL A 73 -9.33 -14.33 6.02
C VAL A 73 -10.03 -13.34 5.08
N LEU A 74 -10.66 -13.80 3.99
CA LEU A 74 -11.38 -12.91 3.06
C LEU A 74 -12.67 -12.37 3.66
N ALA A 75 -13.44 -13.23 4.35
CA ALA A 75 -14.66 -12.80 5.06
C ALA A 75 -14.31 -11.81 6.18
N GLY A 76 -13.26 -12.09 6.95
CA GLY A 76 -12.78 -11.22 8.01
C GLY A 76 -12.20 -9.91 7.50
N THR A 77 -11.47 -9.90 6.39
CA THR A 77 -11.05 -8.66 5.69
C THR A 77 -12.26 -7.78 5.39
N THR A 78 -13.33 -8.36 4.84
CA THR A 78 -14.57 -7.62 4.55
C THR A 78 -15.18 -7.07 5.84
N ALA A 79 -15.32 -7.90 6.87
CA ALA A 79 -15.87 -7.50 8.16
C ALA A 79 -15.04 -6.39 8.82
N MET A 80 -13.71 -6.47 8.77
CA MET A 80 -12.78 -5.48 9.34
C MET A 80 -12.94 -4.11 8.67
N LEU A 81 -12.99 -4.05 7.33
CA LEU A 81 -13.12 -2.79 6.60
C LEU A 81 -14.50 -2.17 6.82
N VAL A 82 -15.56 -2.97 6.81
CA VAL A 82 -16.93 -2.51 7.14
C VAL A 82 -17.00 -2.02 8.59
N ALA A 83 -16.42 -2.77 9.53
CA ALA A 83 -16.35 -2.39 10.94
C ALA A 83 -15.56 -1.08 11.15
N ALA A 84 -14.46 -0.88 10.43
CA ALA A 84 -13.71 0.37 10.47
C ALA A 84 -14.57 1.56 10.03
N TYR A 85 -15.33 1.40 8.94
CA TYR A 85 -16.17 2.47 8.40
C TYR A 85 -17.31 2.87 9.35
N PHE A 86 -18.01 1.89 9.94
CA PHE A 86 -19.18 2.17 10.78
C PHE A 86 -18.89 2.29 12.28
N GLY A 87 -17.84 1.64 12.77
CA GLY A 87 -17.53 1.52 14.21
C GLY A 87 -16.15 2.05 14.60
N GLY A 88 -15.40 2.62 13.66
CA GLY A 88 -14.14 3.29 13.94
C GLY A 88 -12.99 2.33 14.34
N PRO A 89 -11.93 2.86 14.97
CA PRO A 89 -10.71 2.09 15.24
C PRO A 89 -10.91 0.93 16.20
N MET A 90 -11.79 1.08 17.21
CA MET A 90 -12.09 -0.01 18.15
C MET A 90 -12.78 -1.18 17.44
N ALA A 91 -13.73 -0.90 16.54
CA ALA A 91 -14.40 -1.94 15.77
C ALA A 91 -13.44 -2.64 14.78
N LEU A 92 -12.48 -1.90 14.21
CA LEU A 92 -11.41 -2.49 13.40
C LEU A 92 -10.54 -3.47 14.21
N LEU A 93 -10.12 -3.09 15.43
CA LEU A 93 -9.32 -3.95 16.32
C LEU A 93 -10.09 -5.18 16.79
N VAL A 94 -11.38 -5.03 17.12
CA VAL A 94 -12.26 -6.17 17.45
C VAL A 94 -12.41 -7.07 16.22
N GLY A 95 -12.60 -6.51 15.03
CA GLY A 95 -12.65 -7.25 13.78
C GLY A 95 -11.38 -8.06 13.51
N LEU A 96 -10.21 -7.48 13.77
CA LEU A 96 -8.92 -8.19 13.69
C LEU A 96 -8.88 -9.37 14.66
N ALA A 97 -9.19 -9.15 15.94
CA ALA A 97 -9.16 -10.18 16.96
C ALA A 97 -10.11 -11.35 16.63
N LEU A 98 -11.36 -11.03 16.23
CA LEU A 98 -12.35 -12.02 15.84
C LEU A 98 -11.94 -12.78 14.59
N THR A 99 -11.34 -12.11 13.60
CA THR A 99 -10.86 -12.76 12.37
C THR A 99 -9.65 -13.66 12.64
N ALA A 100 -8.73 -13.25 13.51
CA ALA A 100 -7.61 -14.07 13.93
C ALA A 100 -8.10 -15.34 14.64
N LEU A 101 -9.05 -15.20 15.57
CA LEU A 101 -9.69 -16.35 16.22
C LEU A 101 -10.41 -17.25 15.20
N ALA A 102 -11.18 -16.68 14.29
CA ALA A 102 -11.85 -17.44 13.23
C ALA A 102 -10.85 -18.21 12.35
N THR A 103 -9.70 -17.62 12.04
CA THR A 103 -8.62 -18.27 11.27
C THR A 103 -8.01 -19.44 12.05
N ILE A 104 -7.79 -19.27 13.35
CA ILE A 104 -7.32 -20.34 14.26
C ILE A 104 -8.33 -21.49 14.28
N PHE A 105 -9.60 -21.20 14.58
CA PHE A 105 -10.66 -22.20 14.65
C PHE A 105 -10.85 -22.94 13.32
N TRP A 106 -10.85 -22.21 12.20
CA TRP A 106 -10.99 -22.81 10.88
C TRP A 106 -9.86 -23.78 10.54
N ARG A 107 -8.65 -23.53 11.04
CA ARG A 107 -7.49 -24.38 10.75
C ARG A 107 -7.45 -25.66 11.61
N MET A 108 -8.14 -25.69 12.76
CA MET A 108 -8.10 -26.82 13.72
C MET A 108 -8.50 -28.18 13.12
N PRO A 109 -9.57 -28.31 12.30
CA PRO A 109 -9.97 -29.61 11.74
C PRO A 109 -8.91 -30.27 10.85
N GLY A 110 -7.97 -29.49 10.30
CA GLY A 110 -6.86 -30.00 9.47
C GLY A 110 -5.73 -30.65 10.26
N GLY A 111 -5.85 -30.80 11.58
CA GLY A 111 -4.82 -31.40 12.43
C GLY A 111 -3.65 -30.46 12.74
N SER A 112 -2.67 -30.97 13.51
CA SER A 112 -1.57 -30.18 14.08
C SER A 112 -0.40 -29.91 13.14
N ILE A 113 -0.23 -30.72 12.08
CA ILE A 113 0.87 -30.57 11.13
C ILE A 113 0.73 -29.22 10.42
N GLY A 114 1.76 -28.37 10.49
CA GLY A 114 1.77 -27.04 9.88
C GLY A 114 0.87 -26.00 10.56
N PHE A 115 0.12 -26.36 11.62
CA PHE A 115 -0.89 -25.50 12.23
C PHE A 115 -0.34 -24.12 12.65
N VAL A 116 0.77 -24.10 13.38
CA VAL A 116 1.38 -22.84 13.85
C VAL A 116 1.85 -21.98 12.69
N ARG A 117 2.48 -22.58 11.66
CA ARG A 117 2.93 -21.87 10.45
C ARG A 117 1.74 -21.24 9.72
N ASP A 118 0.69 -22.01 9.49
CA ASP A 118 -0.48 -21.59 8.71
C ASP A 118 -1.25 -20.46 9.43
N VAL A 119 -1.44 -20.61 10.75
CA VAL A 119 -2.07 -19.58 11.60
C VAL A 119 -1.21 -18.33 11.69
N THR A 120 0.10 -18.47 11.90
CA THR A 120 1.01 -17.30 12.01
C THR A 120 1.06 -16.54 10.70
N ALA A 121 1.13 -17.22 9.56
CA ALA A 121 1.06 -16.59 8.24
C ALA A 121 -0.30 -15.88 8.03
N GLY A 122 -1.40 -16.49 8.47
CA GLY A 122 -2.73 -15.89 8.43
C GLY A 122 -2.84 -14.63 9.29
N VAL A 123 -2.39 -14.67 10.55
CA VAL A 123 -2.41 -13.51 11.46
C VAL A 123 -1.47 -12.41 10.99
N PHE A 124 -0.29 -12.77 10.48
CA PHE A 124 0.63 -11.83 9.83
C PHE A 124 -0.06 -11.11 8.66
N LEU A 125 -0.71 -11.86 7.77
CA LEU A 125 -1.47 -11.30 6.65
C LEU A 125 -2.57 -10.35 7.12
N LEU A 126 -3.35 -10.74 8.15
CA LEU A 126 -4.41 -9.89 8.72
C LEU A 126 -3.87 -8.58 9.31
N GLY A 127 -2.71 -8.63 9.97
CA GLY A 127 -2.05 -7.45 10.50
C GLY A 127 -1.41 -6.57 9.42
N TYR A 128 -0.89 -7.18 8.35
CA TYR A 128 -0.15 -6.47 7.32
C TYR A 128 -1.04 -5.85 6.25
N VAL A 129 -2.09 -6.53 5.79
CA VAL A 129 -2.93 -6.01 4.69
C VAL A 129 -4.26 -5.46 5.20
N PRO A 130 -5.21 -6.24 5.75
CA PRO A 130 -6.52 -5.72 6.18
C PRO A 130 -6.46 -4.68 7.29
N LEU A 131 -5.63 -4.87 8.31
CA LEU A 131 -5.52 -3.91 9.41
C LEU A 131 -4.98 -2.56 8.92
N LEU A 132 -3.87 -2.58 8.19
CA LEU A 132 -3.25 -1.36 7.64
C LEU A 132 -4.19 -0.65 6.65
N ALA A 133 -4.85 -1.40 5.77
CA ALA A 133 -5.87 -0.85 4.87
C ALA A 133 -7.09 -0.30 5.62
N GLY A 134 -7.43 -0.88 6.78
CA GLY A 134 -8.49 -0.38 7.66
C GLY A 134 -8.25 1.07 8.09
N PHE A 135 -7.00 1.49 8.31
CA PHE A 135 -6.69 2.89 8.60
C PHE A 135 -6.97 3.82 7.42
N ALA A 136 -6.80 3.35 6.18
CA ALA A 136 -7.19 4.13 5.00
C ALA A 136 -8.72 4.30 4.93
N VAL A 137 -9.49 3.31 5.37
CA VAL A 137 -10.95 3.43 5.52
C VAL A 137 -11.33 4.42 6.63
N LEU A 138 -10.60 4.42 7.74
CA LEU A 138 -10.83 5.35 8.86
C LEU A 138 -10.61 6.83 8.47
N LEU A 139 -9.85 7.11 7.40
CA LEU A 139 -9.68 8.47 6.87
C LEU A 139 -10.95 9.02 6.21
N VAL A 140 -11.85 8.15 5.70
CA VAL A 140 -13.00 8.55 4.86
C VAL A 140 -14.11 9.22 5.66
N GLN A 141 -14.11 9.10 6.99
CA GLN A 141 -15.09 9.59 7.98
C GLN A 141 -16.41 10.14 7.38
N PRO A 142 -17.55 9.44 7.58
CA PRO A 142 -18.83 9.76 6.93
C PRO A 142 -19.30 11.21 7.08
N ASP A 143 -19.06 11.83 8.24
CA ASP A 143 -19.64 13.12 8.61
C ASP A 143 -18.59 14.26 8.73
N SER A 144 -17.37 14.07 8.21
CA SER A 144 -16.30 15.08 8.28
C SER A 144 -15.65 15.37 6.92
N ASP A 145 -14.55 16.14 6.97
CA ASP A 145 -13.47 16.35 6.00
C ASP A 145 -12.78 15.08 5.44
N GLY A 146 -13.43 13.91 5.55
CA GLY A 146 -12.88 12.62 5.14
C GLY A 146 -12.34 12.56 3.70
N PRO A 147 -13.03 13.12 2.68
CA PRO A 147 -12.48 13.20 1.33
C PRO A 147 -11.13 13.92 1.28
N GLN A 148 -11.01 15.04 1.97
CA GLN A 148 -9.78 15.84 2.04
C GLN A 148 -8.67 15.08 2.76
N ARG A 149 -8.98 14.37 3.85
CA ARG A 149 -8.00 13.52 4.56
C ARG A 149 -7.47 12.40 3.67
N VAL A 150 -8.35 11.77 2.88
CA VAL A 150 -7.95 10.74 1.90
C VAL A 150 -7.11 11.34 0.77
N VAL A 151 -7.47 12.51 0.26
CA VAL A 151 -6.66 13.22 -0.75
C VAL A 151 -5.28 13.58 -0.19
N THR A 152 -5.20 14.11 1.02
CA THR A 152 -3.94 14.39 1.73
C THR A 152 -3.07 13.15 1.82
N PHE A 153 -3.64 12.02 2.24
CA PHE A 153 -2.95 10.73 2.29
C PHE A 153 -2.37 10.31 0.93
N PHE A 154 -3.17 10.35 -0.14
CA PHE A 154 -2.67 10.02 -1.48
C PHE A 154 -1.62 11.01 -1.97
N LEU A 155 -1.78 12.32 -1.71
CA LEU A 155 -0.82 13.35 -2.13
C LEU A 155 0.56 13.12 -1.50
N VAL A 156 0.64 12.83 -0.21
CA VAL A 156 1.94 12.61 0.44
C VAL A 156 2.60 11.32 -0.02
N VAL A 157 1.85 10.24 -0.26
CA VAL A 157 2.42 8.98 -0.77
C VAL A 157 2.91 9.15 -2.21
N VAL A 158 2.10 9.76 -3.09
CA VAL A 158 2.51 10.05 -4.47
C VAL A 158 3.71 11.01 -4.51
N ALA A 159 3.76 12.00 -3.62
CA ALA A 159 4.90 12.90 -3.52
C ALA A 159 6.19 12.15 -3.11
N SER A 160 6.09 11.14 -2.24
CA SER A 160 7.22 10.28 -1.87
C SER A 160 7.81 9.59 -3.10
N ASP A 161 6.95 8.92 -3.89
CA ASP A 161 7.37 8.15 -5.06
C ASP A 161 7.92 9.05 -6.16
N VAL A 162 7.22 10.14 -6.47
CA VAL A 162 7.61 11.08 -7.53
C VAL A 162 8.90 11.82 -7.15
N GLY A 163 8.99 12.32 -5.92
CA GLY A 163 10.18 13.02 -5.43
C GLY A 163 11.40 12.10 -5.40
N GLY A 164 11.21 10.86 -4.94
CA GLY A 164 12.26 9.86 -4.88
C GLY A 164 12.74 9.40 -6.24
N TYR A 165 11.81 9.17 -7.15
CA TYR A 165 12.13 8.81 -8.54
C TYR A 165 12.85 9.96 -9.26
N ALA A 166 12.34 11.18 -9.17
CA ALA A 166 12.91 12.33 -9.87
C ALA A 166 14.37 12.61 -9.41
N VAL A 167 14.59 12.69 -8.10
CA VAL A 167 15.95 12.95 -7.56
C VAL A 167 16.83 11.70 -7.70
N GLY A 168 16.29 10.51 -7.50
CA GLY A 168 17.02 9.25 -7.64
C GLY A 168 17.54 9.00 -9.05
N VAL A 169 16.77 9.33 -10.10
CA VAL A 169 17.21 9.19 -11.49
C VAL A 169 18.28 10.22 -11.86
N LEU A 170 18.13 11.46 -11.40
CA LEU A 170 19.04 12.56 -11.77
C LEU A 170 20.35 12.54 -10.98
N PHE A 171 20.29 12.17 -9.70
CA PHE A 171 21.40 12.36 -8.75
C PHE A 171 21.73 11.12 -7.92
N GLY A 172 21.03 10.00 -8.09
CA GLY A 172 21.23 8.79 -7.30
C GLY A 172 22.62 8.20 -7.47
N LYS A 173 23.38 8.18 -6.38
CA LYS A 173 24.74 7.62 -6.35
C LYS A 173 24.93 6.62 -5.23
N HIS A 174 24.28 6.83 -4.08
CA HIS A 174 24.49 6.02 -2.89
C HIS A 174 23.26 5.16 -2.59
N PRO A 175 23.30 3.84 -2.85
CA PRO A 175 22.20 2.96 -2.52
C PRO A 175 21.91 2.94 -1.02
N MET A 176 20.64 3.06 -0.65
CA MET A 176 20.19 3.11 0.74
C MET A 176 20.07 1.71 1.36
N ALA A 177 19.61 0.73 0.59
CA ALA A 177 19.45 -0.65 1.05
C ALA A 177 19.97 -1.64 -0.01
N PRO A 178 21.28 -1.81 -0.18
CA PRO A 178 21.85 -2.58 -1.30
C PRO A 178 21.36 -4.03 -1.37
N THR A 179 21.16 -4.67 -0.22
CA THR A 179 20.68 -6.05 -0.11
C THR A 179 19.17 -6.18 -0.30
N ILE A 180 18.40 -5.10 -0.15
CA ILE A 180 16.92 -5.09 -0.14
C ILE A 180 16.33 -4.37 -1.37
N SER A 181 16.83 -3.20 -1.73
CA SER A 181 16.41 -2.50 -2.93
C SER A 181 17.60 -1.73 -3.50
N PRO A 182 18.36 -2.34 -4.42
CA PRO A 182 19.56 -1.72 -5.00
C PRO A 182 19.28 -0.41 -5.73
N LYS A 183 18.02 -0.18 -6.12
CA LYS A 183 17.60 1.01 -6.87
C LYS A 183 17.22 2.20 -6.00
N LYS A 184 16.97 2.00 -4.69
CA LYS A 184 16.68 3.11 -3.78
C LYS A 184 17.97 3.75 -3.32
N SER A 185 18.09 5.06 -3.48
CA SER A 185 19.26 5.86 -3.08
C SER A 185 18.95 6.83 -1.95
N TRP A 186 19.97 7.22 -1.20
CA TRP A 186 19.86 8.26 -0.17
C TRP A 186 19.49 9.63 -0.77
N GLU A 187 19.99 9.94 -1.98
CA GLU A 187 19.60 11.16 -2.69
C GLU A 187 18.12 11.13 -3.07
N GLY A 188 17.62 9.98 -3.55
CA GLY A 188 16.21 9.78 -3.81
C GLY A 188 15.37 9.99 -2.54
N PHE A 189 15.78 9.40 -1.42
CA PHE A 189 15.08 9.58 -0.13
C PHE A 189 15.02 11.04 0.32
N ALA A 190 16.10 11.81 0.12
CA ALA A 190 16.08 13.26 0.38
C ALA A 190 15.08 14.00 -0.53
N GLY A 191 15.01 13.62 -1.80
CA GLY A 191 13.99 14.11 -2.74
C GLY A 191 12.56 13.80 -2.31
N SER A 192 12.29 12.54 -1.93
CA SER A 192 11.00 12.12 -1.36
C SER A 192 10.64 12.94 -0.12
N THR A 193 11.62 13.20 0.75
CA THR A 193 11.41 13.94 2.01
C THR A 193 10.94 15.37 1.74
N LEU A 194 11.66 16.10 0.88
CA LEU A 194 11.28 17.48 0.52
C LEU A 194 9.92 17.53 -0.18
N ALA A 195 9.66 16.58 -1.09
CA ALA A 195 8.37 16.50 -1.79
C ALA A 195 7.22 16.19 -0.82
N CYS A 196 7.39 15.24 0.10
CA CYS A 196 6.37 14.90 1.10
C CYS A 196 6.09 16.05 2.07
N ILE A 197 7.13 16.73 2.55
CA ILE A 197 6.96 17.90 3.44
C ILE A 197 6.19 18.99 2.70
N GLY A 198 6.56 19.31 1.45
CA GLY A 198 5.83 20.29 0.64
C GLY A 198 4.37 19.90 0.39
N ALA A 199 4.12 18.64 0.01
CA ALA A 199 2.77 18.12 -0.20
C ALA A 199 1.94 18.10 1.10
N GLY A 200 2.55 17.72 2.22
CA GLY A 200 1.91 17.73 3.54
C GLY A 200 1.54 19.14 3.99
N ILE A 201 2.46 20.11 3.89
CA ILE A 201 2.17 21.53 4.17
C ILE A 201 1.02 22.02 3.29
N GLY A 202 1.12 21.85 1.96
CA GLY A 202 0.12 22.36 1.03
C GLY A 202 -1.25 21.74 1.24
N SER A 203 -1.31 20.42 1.44
CA SER A 203 -2.58 19.71 1.65
C SER A 203 -3.21 20.04 3.00
N VAL A 204 -2.46 20.07 4.11
CA VAL A 204 -3.01 20.42 5.42
C VAL A 204 -3.49 21.87 5.48
N VAL A 205 -2.71 22.81 4.93
CA VAL A 205 -3.07 24.24 4.95
C VAL A 205 -4.26 24.55 4.02
N TRP A 206 -4.29 23.98 2.81
CA TRP A 206 -5.28 24.38 1.80
C TRP A 206 -6.50 23.47 1.69
N LEU A 207 -6.40 22.20 2.10
CA LEU A 207 -7.53 21.27 2.03
C LEU A 207 -8.19 21.03 3.38
N LEU A 208 -7.45 21.17 4.48
CA LEU A 208 -7.91 20.84 5.82
C LEU A 208 -7.93 22.05 6.77
N ASP A 209 -7.59 23.25 6.27
CA ASP A 209 -7.52 24.50 7.06
C ASP A 209 -6.67 24.38 8.34
N GLY A 210 -5.66 23.49 8.33
CA GLY A 210 -4.77 23.23 9.45
C GLY A 210 -3.46 24.03 9.38
N ASP A 211 -2.65 23.92 10.44
CA ASP A 211 -1.37 24.62 10.50
C ASP A 211 -0.30 23.99 9.61
N TRP A 212 0.56 24.84 9.03
CA TRP A 212 1.67 24.40 8.17
C TRP A 212 2.63 23.43 8.87
N TRP A 213 2.87 23.60 10.18
CA TRP A 213 3.79 22.76 10.93
C TRP A 213 3.23 21.34 11.10
N ALA A 214 1.90 21.20 11.24
CA ALA A 214 1.23 19.90 11.26
C ALA A 214 1.39 19.19 9.91
N GLY A 215 1.21 19.92 8.81
CA GLY A 215 1.47 19.42 7.45
C GLY A 215 2.92 18.97 7.23
N ALA A 216 3.89 19.71 7.77
CA ALA A 216 5.30 19.31 7.70
C ALA A 216 5.57 17.99 8.44
N ILE A 217 4.98 17.78 9.62
CA ILE A 217 5.09 16.53 10.38
C ILE A 217 4.44 15.37 9.62
N VAL A 218 3.24 15.57 9.06
CA VAL A 218 2.55 14.57 8.22
C VAL A 218 3.46 14.15 7.07
N GLY A 219 4.02 15.10 6.33
CA GLY A 219 4.95 14.81 5.23
C GLY A 219 6.20 14.05 5.66
N ALA A 220 6.85 14.49 6.74
CA ALA A 220 8.07 13.85 7.25
C ALA A 220 7.85 12.41 7.72
N VAL A 221 6.71 12.11 8.36
CA VAL A 221 6.37 10.75 8.79
C VAL A 221 5.88 9.89 7.62
N ALA A 222 5.17 10.49 6.66
CA ALA A 222 4.70 9.79 5.47
C ALA A 222 5.87 9.22 4.64
N VAL A 223 6.94 10.00 4.40
CA VAL A 223 8.11 9.49 3.65
C VAL A 223 8.80 8.32 4.36
N LEU A 224 8.89 8.36 5.70
CA LEU A 224 9.50 7.29 6.49
C LEU A 224 8.67 6.01 6.38
N THR A 225 7.36 6.11 6.61
CA THR A 225 6.45 4.97 6.56
C THR A 225 6.30 4.39 5.16
N ALA A 226 6.22 5.24 4.12
CA ALA A 226 6.18 4.78 2.73
C ALA A 226 7.47 4.01 2.37
N THR A 227 8.62 4.54 2.79
CA THR A 227 9.91 3.87 2.57
C THR A 227 9.97 2.51 3.28
N VAL A 228 9.50 2.44 4.53
CA VAL A 228 9.42 1.19 5.30
C VAL A 228 8.46 0.20 4.63
N GLY A 229 7.31 0.65 4.12
CA GLY A 229 6.34 -0.18 3.40
C GLY A 229 6.97 -0.89 2.20
N ASP A 230 7.57 -0.12 1.29
CA ASP A 230 8.23 -0.66 0.09
C ASP A 230 9.39 -1.61 0.42
N LEU A 231 10.19 -1.28 1.45
CA LEU A 231 11.30 -2.12 1.88
C LEU A 231 10.79 -3.40 2.54
N GLY A 232 9.72 -3.31 3.34
CA GLY A 232 9.06 -4.44 3.95
C GLY A 232 8.50 -5.40 2.90
N GLU A 233 7.81 -4.88 1.89
CA GLU A 233 7.32 -5.69 0.77
C GLU A 233 8.47 -6.32 -0.03
N SER A 234 9.53 -5.54 -0.31
CA SER A 234 10.74 -6.03 -0.97
C SER A 234 11.44 -7.14 -0.19
N MET A 235 11.38 -7.11 1.15
CA MET A 235 11.90 -8.16 2.02
C MET A 235 11.04 -9.42 1.95
N ILE A 236 9.72 -9.30 2.02
CA ILE A 236 8.78 -10.42 1.88
C ILE A 236 9.02 -11.13 0.54
N LYS A 237 9.13 -10.36 -0.56
CA LYS A 237 9.39 -10.92 -1.90
C LYS A 237 10.70 -11.71 -1.95
N ARG A 238 11.77 -11.20 -1.34
CA ARG A 238 13.06 -11.90 -1.28
C ARG A 238 13.01 -13.18 -0.46
N ASP A 239 12.38 -13.14 0.70
CA ASP A 239 12.24 -14.30 1.57
C ASP A 239 11.49 -15.43 0.86
N LEU A 240 10.45 -15.06 0.10
CA LEU A 240 9.65 -15.99 -0.70
C LEU A 240 10.30 -16.39 -2.04
N GLY A 241 11.45 -15.82 -2.40
CA GLY A 241 12.13 -16.06 -3.68
C GLY A 241 11.35 -15.61 -4.92
N ILE A 242 10.38 -14.71 -4.76
CA ILE A 242 9.54 -14.17 -5.84
C ILE A 242 9.97 -12.73 -6.19
N LYS A 243 9.63 -12.29 -7.39
CA LYS A 243 9.94 -10.92 -7.85
C LYS A 243 8.75 -9.97 -7.81
N ASP A 244 7.58 -10.46 -8.17
CA ASP A 244 6.32 -9.71 -8.25
C ASP A 244 5.25 -10.55 -7.52
N MET A 245 4.29 -9.91 -6.83
CA MET A 245 3.27 -10.64 -6.05
C MET A 245 2.28 -11.39 -6.96
N SER A 246 2.00 -10.84 -8.13
CA SER A 246 1.17 -11.47 -9.16
C SER A 246 1.41 -10.81 -10.54
N ASN A 247 0.79 -11.37 -11.59
CA ASN A 247 0.73 -10.79 -12.94
C ASN A 247 -0.69 -10.30 -13.30
N LEU A 248 -1.49 -9.93 -12.30
CA LEU A 248 -2.92 -9.65 -12.46
C LEU A 248 -3.18 -8.38 -13.29
N LEU A 249 -2.31 -7.37 -13.19
CA LEU A 249 -2.39 -6.16 -14.00
C LEU A 249 -1.32 -6.20 -15.12
N PRO A 250 -1.73 -6.30 -16.41
CA PRO A 250 -0.79 -6.34 -17.53
C PRO A 250 0.17 -5.15 -17.50
N GLY A 251 1.47 -5.43 -17.38
CA GLY A 251 2.54 -4.43 -17.35
C GLY A 251 2.72 -3.69 -16.01
N HIS A 252 1.94 -4.00 -14.96
CA HIS A 252 1.95 -3.27 -13.68
C HIS A 252 2.19 -4.12 -12.44
N GLY A 253 2.28 -5.44 -12.55
CA GLY A 253 2.50 -6.35 -11.42
C GLY A 253 1.19 -6.72 -10.71
N GLY A 254 1.27 -7.04 -9.42
CA GLY A 254 0.11 -7.28 -8.57
C GLY A 254 -0.55 -6.01 -8.06
N VAL A 255 -1.76 -6.15 -7.53
CA VAL A 255 -2.42 -5.09 -6.76
C VAL A 255 -1.65 -4.81 -5.47
N MET A 256 -1.11 -5.85 -4.83
CA MET A 256 -0.30 -5.74 -3.62
C MET A 256 0.95 -4.87 -3.85
N ASP A 257 1.63 -5.01 -5.00
CA ASP A 257 2.81 -4.21 -5.39
C ASP A 257 2.49 -2.70 -5.57
N ARG A 258 1.22 -2.30 -5.46
CA ARG A 258 0.76 -0.90 -5.54
C ARG A 258 0.26 -0.37 -4.21
N LEU A 259 0.01 -1.26 -3.26
CA LEU A 259 -0.49 -0.91 -1.94
C LEU A 259 0.63 -0.89 -0.88
N ASP A 260 1.84 -1.33 -1.21
CA ASP A 260 2.97 -1.48 -0.26
C ASP A 260 3.29 -0.21 0.55
N SER A 261 3.57 0.92 -0.12
CA SER A 261 3.77 2.22 0.52
C SER A 261 2.49 2.72 1.20
N LEU A 262 1.33 2.57 0.53
CA LEU A 262 0.04 3.05 1.03
C LEU A 262 -0.34 2.40 2.37
N LEU A 263 -0.16 1.08 2.49
CA LEU A 263 -0.54 0.33 3.69
C LEU A 263 0.29 0.79 4.90
N ALA A 264 1.62 0.88 4.77
CA ALA A 264 2.47 1.30 5.88
C ALA A 264 2.24 2.76 6.28
N THR A 265 1.88 3.63 5.32
CA THR A 265 1.64 5.05 5.57
C THR A 265 0.26 5.35 6.16
N ALA A 266 -0.76 4.55 5.85
CA ALA A 266 -2.14 4.83 6.25
C ALA A 266 -2.35 5.03 7.76
N PRO A 267 -1.85 4.16 8.68
CA PRO A 267 -2.01 4.35 10.12
C PRO A 267 -1.34 5.63 10.63
N ALA A 268 -0.15 5.96 10.12
CA ALA A 268 0.59 7.12 10.57
C ALA A 268 -0.08 8.43 10.13
N VAL A 269 -0.52 8.50 8.88
CA VAL A 269 -1.27 9.67 8.38
C VAL A 269 -2.61 9.80 9.09
N TRP A 270 -3.34 8.69 9.28
CA TRP A 270 -4.59 8.70 10.06
C TRP A 270 -4.38 9.26 11.46
N LEU A 271 -3.37 8.76 12.18
CA LEU A 271 -3.09 9.20 13.55
C LEU A 271 -2.70 10.68 13.60
N LEU A 272 -1.79 11.12 12.73
CA LEU A 272 -1.32 12.51 12.73
C LEU A 272 -2.43 13.48 12.34
N LEU A 273 -3.22 13.15 11.32
CA LEU A 273 -4.36 13.98 10.96
C LEU A 273 -5.41 13.97 12.08
N HIS A 274 -5.63 12.86 12.78
CA HIS A 274 -6.59 12.84 13.89
C HIS A 274 -6.16 13.68 15.10
N LEU A 275 -4.85 13.78 15.35
CA LEU A 275 -4.30 14.48 16.52
C LEU A 275 -3.97 15.95 16.27
N LEU A 276 -3.58 16.30 15.05
CA LEU A 276 -3.02 17.62 14.72
C LEU A 276 -3.96 18.50 13.89
N VAL A 277 -5.06 17.94 13.36
CA VAL A 277 -6.01 18.60 12.45
C VAL A 277 -7.45 18.27 12.80
#